data_AF-A0A0B4L7N3-F1
#
_entry.id   AF-A0A0B4L7N3-F1
#
_cell.length_a   1.000
_cell.length_b   1.000
_cell.length_c   1.000
_cell.angle_alpha   90.00
_cell.angle_beta   90.00
_cell.angle_gamma   90.00
#
_symmetry.space_group_name_H-M   'P 1'
#
loop_
_entity.id
_entity.type
_entity.pdbx_description
1 polymer ?
#
loop_
_entity_poly.entity_id
_entity_poly.type
_entity_poly.pdbx_seq_one_letter_code
_entity_poly.pdbx_strand_id
1 'polypeptide(L)'
;GAAPKALGGVDQDYDGMRVTVPHRLAGVLDARRQKAAELSSIYVYDFLDLFEEAVKKQWRNCPAYFTSGATGTPGSAAGTGRGSHDQSMDKSPSMAVMSGEMVEGPLSFLPDPCFEAQEMALTGPNGTLEDVHRDRGMNDIGMVCWRVKMYTPEFPKGRRIMLIANDVTTQMGTFGVTEDLLFQRASEYAREHGIPRVYIAVNSGARMGLAAEVMRAFKIEWVDPENPARGFRYLYLTEDDYRDLKATDSVVAEAVTHPSEGRVYKITDIVGKHVGLGVENLCGSG
;
A
#
# COMPACT_ATOMS: atom_id res chain seq x y z
N GLY A 1 37.78 15.26 13.91
CA GLY A 1 36.82 15.47 12.83
C GLY A 1 36.15 14.16 12.51
N ALA A 2 34.92 13.98 12.96
CA ALA A 2 34.09 12.86 12.54
C ALA A 2 33.09 13.40 11.52
N ALA A 3 33.08 12.82 10.32
CA ALA A 3 32.08 13.15 9.31
C ALA A 3 30.68 12.79 9.85
N PRO A 4 29.64 13.61 9.60
CA PRO A 4 28.29 13.22 9.96
C PRO A 4 27.90 12.01 9.10
N LYS A 5 27.41 10.95 9.76
CA LYS A 5 26.71 9.85 9.09
C LYS A 5 25.55 10.48 8.31
N ALA A 6 25.53 10.25 7.00
CA ALA A 6 24.35 10.49 6.20
C ALA A 6 23.24 9.55 6.71
N LEU A 7 22.36 10.08 7.54
CA LEU A 7 21.11 9.44 7.90
C LEU A 7 20.18 9.60 6.69
N GLY A 8 20.28 8.66 5.75
CA GLY A 8 19.14 8.26 4.94
C GLY A 8 18.22 7.50 5.88
N GLY A 9 17.10 8.11 6.26
CA GLY A 9 16.16 7.56 7.22
C GLY A 9 15.07 8.58 7.52
N VAL A 10 13.84 8.12 7.39
CA VAL A 10 12.57 8.83 7.51
C VAL A 10 12.47 9.60 8.84
N ASP A 11 12.02 10.86 8.76
CA ASP A 11 11.89 11.85 9.84
C ASP A 11 13.14 12.16 10.67
N GLN A 12 13.82 13.24 10.27
CA GLN A 12 14.86 13.87 11.06
C GLN A 12 14.20 14.57 12.26
N ASP A 13 14.22 13.92 13.42
CA ASP A 13 13.95 14.59 14.67
C ASP A 13 15.00 15.71 14.85
N TYR A 14 14.54 16.93 15.13
CA TYR A 14 15.43 18.07 15.36
C TYR A 14 16.07 18.03 16.75
N ASP A 15 15.76 17.00 17.55
CA ASP A 15 16.41 16.77 18.83
C ASP A 15 17.94 16.68 18.70
N GLY A 16 18.64 17.42 19.58
CA GLY A 16 20.10 17.53 19.56
C GLY A 16 20.72 18.30 18.38
N MET A 17 19.92 18.83 17.45
CA MET A 17 20.42 19.63 16.32
C MET A 17 20.66 21.10 16.70
N ARG A 18 21.51 21.79 15.94
CA ARG A 18 21.75 23.23 16.15
C ARG A 18 20.50 24.02 15.78
N VAL A 19 20.18 25.06 16.56
CA VAL A 19 19.06 25.98 16.29
C VAL A 19 19.14 26.71 14.94
N THR A 20 20.31 26.68 14.30
CA THR A 20 20.56 27.28 12.98
C THR A 20 20.29 26.32 11.81
N VAL A 21 19.88 25.08 12.07
CA VAL A 21 19.58 24.12 11.00
C VAL A 21 18.33 24.62 10.25
N PRO A 22 18.42 24.86 8.93
CA PRO A 22 17.28 25.32 8.15
C PRO A 22 16.20 24.24 8.09
N HIS A 23 14.95 24.66 7.90
CA HIS A 23 13.85 23.74 7.62
C HIS A 23 14.18 22.88 6.40
N ARG A 24 13.78 21.60 6.45
CA ARG A 24 14.00 20.68 5.34
C ARG A 24 13.21 21.14 4.11
N LEU A 25 13.80 20.95 2.94
CA LEU A 25 13.08 21.08 1.67
C LEU A 25 12.21 19.83 1.47
N ALA A 26 11.13 19.98 0.69
CA ALA A 26 10.23 18.88 0.37
C ALA A 26 10.99 17.71 -0.27
N GLY A 27 10.85 16.52 0.32
CA GLY A 27 11.50 15.31 -0.14
C GLY A 27 10.67 14.50 -1.15
N VAL A 28 11.20 13.36 -1.57
CA VAL A 28 10.52 12.42 -2.48
C VAL A 28 9.20 11.91 -1.88
N LEU A 29 9.18 11.67 -0.58
CA LEU A 29 7.96 11.25 0.13
C LEU A 29 6.89 12.34 0.15
N ASP A 30 7.29 13.61 0.32
CA ASP A 30 6.34 14.73 0.32
C ASP A 30 5.70 14.88 -1.07
N ALA A 31 6.46 14.69 -2.15
CA ALA A 31 5.93 14.66 -3.50
C ALA A 31 4.94 13.50 -3.72
N ARG A 32 5.21 12.30 -3.18
CA ARG A 32 4.27 11.17 -3.24
C ARG A 32 3.00 11.45 -2.43
N ARG A 33 3.12 12.03 -1.23
CA ARG A 33 1.98 12.47 -0.43
C ARG A 33 1.11 13.49 -1.14
N GLN A 34 1.74 14.48 -1.78
CA GLN A 34 1.02 15.47 -2.58
C GLN A 34 0.26 14.79 -3.73
N LYS A 35 0.89 13.87 -4.46
CA LYS A 35 0.24 13.12 -5.54
C LYS A 35 -0.96 12.28 -5.04
N ALA A 36 -0.85 11.65 -3.87
CA ALA A 36 -1.97 10.94 -3.26
C ALA A 36 -3.11 11.90 -2.88
N ALA A 37 -2.77 13.06 -2.30
CA ALA A 37 -3.74 14.09 -1.91
C ALA A 37 -4.48 14.71 -3.11
N GLU A 38 -3.79 14.93 -4.24
CA GLU A 38 -4.39 15.37 -5.51
C GLU A 38 -5.46 14.38 -6.01
N LEU A 39 -5.31 13.09 -5.70
CA LEU A 39 -6.28 12.03 -6.00
C LEU A 39 -7.29 11.81 -4.86
N SER A 40 -7.39 12.73 -3.90
CA SER A 40 -8.26 12.65 -2.72
C SER A 40 -8.05 11.37 -1.90
N SER A 41 -6.81 10.89 -1.84
CA SER A 41 -6.42 9.72 -1.07
C SER A 41 -5.25 10.03 -0.12
N ILE A 42 -4.93 9.07 0.74
CA ILE A 42 -3.83 9.11 1.69
C ILE A 42 -2.66 8.33 1.09
N TYR A 43 -1.44 8.79 1.34
CA TYR A 43 -0.26 8.06 0.91
C TYR A 43 -0.17 6.70 1.60
N VAL A 44 0.18 5.67 0.84
CA VAL A 44 0.00 4.28 1.25
C VAL A 44 0.73 3.91 2.55
N TYR A 45 1.90 4.49 2.80
CA TYR A 45 2.67 4.24 4.02
C TYR A 45 2.14 4.98 5.24
N ASP A 46 1.37 6.05 5.06
CA ASP A 46 0.79 6.82 6.17
C ASP A 46 -0.43 6.09 6.78
N PHE A 47 -0.97 5.05 6.11
CA PHE A 47 -1.98 4.17 6.72
C PHE A 47 -1.45 3.45 7.96
N LEU A 48 -0.16 3.14 8.04
CA LEU A 48 0.40 2.48 9.21
C LEU A 48 0.23 3.35 10.47
N ASP A 49 0.47 4.65 10.34
CA ASP A 49 0.33 5.62 11.41
C ASP A 49 -1.15 5.79 11.81
N LEU A 50 -2.08 5.72 10.84
CA LEU A 50 -3.53 5.71 11.11
C LEU A 50 -3.99 4.48 11.88
N PHE A 51 -3.45 3.29 11.55
CA PHE A 51 -3.74 2.07 12.30
C PHE A 51 -3.19 2.16 13.73
N GLU A 52 -1.98 2.68 13.92
CA GLU A 52 -1.41 2.89 15.25
C GLU A 52 -2.26 3.84 16.09
N GLU A 53 -2.66 5.01 15.54
CA GLU A 53 -3.54 5.94 16.25
C GLU A 53 -4.92 5.35 16.55
N ALA A 54 -5.45 4.49 15.67
CA ALA A 54 -6.69 3.78 15.93
C ALA A 54 -6.56 2.81 17.11
N VAL A 55 -5.44 2.07 17.22
CA VAL A 55 -5.15 1.19 18.37
C VAL A 55 -5.00 2.01 19.66
N LYS A 56 -4.26 3.13 19.62
CA LYS A 56 -4.16 4.05 20.76
C LYS A 56 -5.52 4.57 21.20
N LYS A 57 -6.38 4.94 20.25
CA LYS A 57 -7.76 5.38 20.53
C LYS A 57 -8.61 4.28 21.16
N GLN A 58 -8.44 3.01 20.76
CA GLN A 58 -9.11 1.89 21.42
C GLN A 58 -8.71 1.76 22.88
N TRP A 59 -7.43 1.93 23.21
CA TRP A 59 -6.95 1.93 24.60
C TRP A 59 -7.52 3.09 25.42
N ARG A 60 -7.54 4.31 24.86
CA ARG A 60 -8.13 5.49 25.55
C ARG A 60 -9.61 5.32 25.86
N ASN A 61 -10.34 4.60 25.00
CA ASN A 61 -11.75 4.30 25.18
C ASN A 61 -12.01 3.03 26.02
N CYS A 62 -10.96 2.31 26.42
CA CYS A 62 -11.09 1.07 27.15
C CYS A 62 -11.44 1.34 28.62
N PRO A 63 -12.51 0.73 29.17
CA PRO A 63 -12.85 0.89 30.58
C PRO A 63 -11.71 0.48 31.53
N ALA A 64 -11.56 1.20 32.65
CA ALA A 64 -10.46 1.03 33.61
C ALA A 64 -10.31 -0.37 34.24
N TYR A 65 -11.32 -1.24 34.15
CA TYR A 65 -11.20 -2.61 34.63
C TYR A 65 -10.35 -3.51 33.72
N PHE A 66 -10.10 -3.11 32.46
CA PHE A 66 -9.12 -3.77 31.57
C PHE A 66 -7.68 -3.27 31.78
N THR A 67 -7.50 -2.12 32.44
CA THR A 67 -6.18 -1.53 32.74
C THR A 67 -5.68 -1.87 34.15
N SER A 68 -6.48 -2.58 34.96
CA SER A 68 -6.10 -2.97 36.31
C SER A 68 -5.18 -4.20 36.31
N GLY A 69 -3.90 -3.92 36.08
CA GLY A 69 -2.80 -4.89 36.12
C GLY A 69 -1.53 -4.29 36.70
N ALA A 70 -1.63 -3.52 37.79
CA ALA A 70 -0.47 -3.08 38.58
C ALA A 70 -0.81 -3.15 40.08
N THR A 71 -0.64 -4.35 40.63
CA THR A 71 -0.28 -4.65 42.03
C THR A 71 -0.63 -3.58 43.09
N GLY A 72 -1.78 -3.75 43.75
CA GLY A 72 -1.96 -3.25 45.11
C GLY A 72 -1.14 -4.11 46.08
N THR A 73 -0.08 -3.54 46.65
CA THR A 73 0.68 -4.11 47.77
C THR A 73 -0.27 -4.30 48.97
N PRO A 74 -0.41 -5.50 49.56
CA PRO A 74 -1.14 -5.65 50.81
C PRO A 74 -0.20 -5.25 51.96
N GLY A 75 -0.39 -4.05 52.51
CA GLY A 75 0.49 -3.55 53.56
C GLY A 75 -0.07 -2.40 54.37
N SER A 76 -0.69 -2.75 55.50
CA SER A 76 -0.87 -1.94 56.71
C SER A 76 -2.01 -0.92 56.76
N ALA A 77 -3.11 -1.31 57.38
CA ALA A 77 -3.68 -0.55 58.50
C ALA A 77 -4.59 -1.47 59.34
N ALA A 78 -4.12 -1.80 60.54
CA ALA A 78 -4.95 -2.30 61.61
C ALA A 78 -5.93 -1.19 62.04
N GLY A 79 -7.22 -1.53 62.17
CA GLY A 79 -8.26 -0.61 62.61
C GLY A 79 -9.53 -1.38 62.98
N THR A 80 -9.62 -1.76 64.25
CA THR A 80 -10.75 -2.42 64.90
C THR A 80 -12.03 -1.58 64.84
N GLY A 81 -13.17 -2.21 64.52
CA GLY A 81 -14.48 -1.58 64.67
C GLY A 81 -15.65 -2.51 64.35
N ARG A 82 -16.23 -3.13 65.39
CA ARG A 82 -17.50 -3.85 65.35
C ARG A 82 -18.66 -2.86 65.19
N GLY A 83 -19.64 -3.20 64.34
CA GLY A 83 -20.94 -2.50 64.29
C GLY A 83 -21.91 -3.20 63.34
N SER A 84 -22.92 -3.87 63.91
CA SER A 84 -24.05 -4.52 63.25
C SER A 84 -25.16 -3.52 62.89
N HIS A 85 -25.75 -3.58 61.70
CA HIS A 85 -27.21 -3.74 61.51
C HIS A 85 -27.63 -3.87 60.04
N ASP A 86 -28.75 -4.55 59.90
CA ASP A 86 -29.52 -5.00 58.74
C ASP A 86 -30.28 -3.86 58.02
N GLN A 87 -30.42 -3.93 56.69
CA GLN A 87 -31.70 -3.85 55.95
C GLN A 87 -31.55 -3.54 54.45
N SER A 88 -32.56 -4.05 53.74
CA SER A 88 -32.75 -4.30 52.32
C SER A 88 -33.15 -3.11 51.42
N MET A 89 -33.05 -3.40 50.12
CA MET A 89 -33.88 -2.95 48.98
C MET A 89 -33.39 -1.84 48.06
N ASP A 90 -33.23 -2.28 46.81
CA ASP A 90 -33.70 -1.67 45.55
C ASP A 90 -33.08 -0.35 45.09
N LYS A 91 -32.42 -0.41 43.93
CA LYS A 91 -32.41 0.67 42.92
C LYS A 91 -31.73 0.19 41.63
N SER A 92 -32.54 0.07 40.59
CA SER A 92 -32.17 0.04 39.17
C SER A 92 -31.12 1.09 38.79
N PRO A 93 -30.25 0.84 37.79
CA PRO A 93 -29.23 1.80 37.40
C PRO A 93 -29.86 2.94 36.59
N SER A 94 -29.83 4.15 37.14
CA SER A 94 -30.16 5.38 36.43
C SER A 94 -28.98 5.78 35.53
N MET A 95 -29.26 5.96 34.25
CA MET A 95 -28.40 6.64 33.29
C MET A 95 -28.01 8.02 33.82
N ALA A 96 -26.75 8.18 34.22
CA ALA A 96 -26.16 9.48 34.50
C ALA A 96 -25.38 9.92 33.26
N VAL A 97 -25.97 10.87 32.53
CA VAL A 97 -25.27 11.69 31.55
C VAL A 97 -24.29 12.56 32.35
N MET A 98 -23.00 12.23 32.31
CA MET A 98 -21.94 13.08 32.89
C MET A 98 -21.22 13.82 31.77
N SER A 99 -21.68 15.04 31.52
CA SER A 99 -20.84 16.12 31.03
C SER A 99 -19.85 16.49 32.14
N GLY A 100 -18.55 16.27 31.92
CA GLY A 100 -17.51 16.64 32.87
C GLY A 100 -16.13 16.56 32.21
N GLU A 101 -15.34 17.62 32.39
CA GLU A 101 -13.96 17.76 31.92
C GLU A 101 -13.11 16.51 32.11
N MET A 102 -12.34 16.17 31.07
CA MET A 102 -11.35 15.11 31.13
C MET A 102 -10.22 15.53 32.07
N VAL A 103 -10.21 14.98 33.28
CA VAL A 103 -9.07 15.07 34.20
C VAL A 103 -7.97 14.16 33.66
N GLU A 104 -6.92 14.76 33.11
CA GLU A 104 -5.67 14.05 32.76
C GLU A 104 -4.96 13.59 34.05
N GLY A 105 -5.33 12.40 34.54
CA GLY A 105 -4.59 11.65 35.55
C GLY A 105 -3.88 10.42 34.94
N PRO A 106 -2.82 9.88 35.57
CA PRO A 106 -1.94 8.88 34.97
C PRO A 106 -2.59 7.49 35.00
N LEU A 107 -3.45 7.18 34.03
CA LEU A 107 -4.13 5.88 33.91
C LEU A 107 -4.15 5.34 32.47
N SER A 108 -3.18 5.71 31.63
CA SER A 108 -3.05 5.14 30.29
C SER A 108 -2.14 3.91 30.32
N PHE A 109 -2.70 2.72 30.53
CA PHE A 109 -2.01 1.51 30.07
C PHE A 109 -2.01 1.56 28.55
N LEU A 110 -0.95 2.12 27.96
CA LEU A 110 -0.69 2.05 26.54
C LEU A 110 0.52 1.13 26.36
N PRO A 111 0.37 -0.02 25.68
CA PRO A 111 1.51 -0.89 25.40
C PRO A 111 2.60 -0.13 24.63
N ASP A 112 3.85 -0.38 24.98
CA ASP A 112 5.01 0.12 24.23
C ASP A 112 5.87 -1.07 23.79
N PRO A 113 5.90 -1.42 22.48
CA PRO A 113 5.14 -0.80 21.39
C PRO A 113 3.65 -1.18 21.40
N CYS A 114 2.77 -0.30 20.88
CA CYS A 114 1.34 -0.60 20.67
C CYS A 114 1.01 -1.11 19.26
N PHE A 115 1.93 -0.93 18.32
CA PHE A 115 1.80 -1.28 16.91
C PHE A 115 3.18 -1.59 16.32
N GLU A 116 3.26 -2.65 15.52
CA GLU A 116 4.45 -3.05 14.78
C GLU A 116 4.05 -3.43 13.36
N ALA A 117 4.79 -2.97 12.35
CA ALA A 117 4.57 -3.34 10.96
C ALA A 117 5.90 -3.73 10.31
N GLN A 118 5.97 -4.95 9.79
CA GLN A 118 7.09 -5.45 8.99
C GLN A 118 6.66 -5.49 7.52
N GLU A 119 7.33 -4.71 6.67
CA GLU A 119 7.06 -4.76 5.22
C GLU A 119 7.54 -6.09 4.64
N MET A 120 6.75 -6.62 3.71
CA MET A 120 7.08 -7.81 2.94
C MET A 120 7.00 -7.50 1.44
N ALA A 121 7.90 -8.06 0.66
CA ALA A 121 7.95 -7.88 -0.80
C ALA A 121 8.28 -9.19 -1.52
N LEU A 122 8.05 -9.21 -2.83
CA LEU A 122 8.46 -10.32 -3.68
C LEU A 122 9.97 -10.27 -3.91
N THR A 123 10.66 -11.36 -3.63
CA THR A 123 12.10 -11.53 -3.82
C THR A 123 12.40 -12.78 -4.66
N GLY A 124 13.57 -12.76 -5.30
CA GLY A 124 14.03 -13.87 -6.15
C GLY A 124 13.23 -14.04 -7.45
N PRO A 125 13.66 -14.96 -8.32
CA PRO A 125 13.09 -15.14 -9.66
C PRO A 125 11.65 -15.69 -9.65
N ASN A 126 11.25 -16.38 -8.57
CA ASN A 126 9.93 -16.99 -8.45
C ASN A 126 8.93 -16.12 -7.67
N GLY A 127 9.34 -14.91 -7.27
CA GLY A 127 8.54 -13.99 -6.47
C GLY A 127 8.16 -14.57 -5.11
N THR A 128 9.12 -15.02 -4.31
CA THR A 128 8.87 -15.47 -2.93
C THR A 128 8.53 -14.27 -2.06
N LEU A 129 7.58 -14.39 -1.14
CA LEU A 129 7.25 -13.29 -0.23
C LEU A 129 8.18 -13.32 0.99
N GLU A 130 8.98 -12.27 1.17
CA GLU A 130 9.98 -12.18 2.24
C GLU A 130 9.92 -10.83 2.96
N ASP A 131 10.37 -10.80 4.22
CA ASP A 131 10.51 -9.57 5.00
C ASP A 131 11.60 -8.67 4.38
N VAL A 132 11.29 -7.39 4.17
CA VAL A 132 12.23 -6.41 3.63
C VAL A 132 12.48 -5.26 4.60
N HIS A 133 13.71 -4.76 4.60
CA HIS A 133 14.14 -3.63 5.43
C HIS A 133 14.59 -2.49 4.52
N ARG A 134 13.64 -1.61 4.17
CA ARG A 134 13.85 -0.46 3.29
C ARG A 134 13.09 0.76 3.82
N ASP A 135 13.52 1.95 3.38
CA ASP A 135 12.82 3.19 3.71
C ASP A 135 11.41 3.22 3.07
N ARG A 136 10.48 3.92 3.72
CA ARG A 136 9.12 4.14 3.21
C ARG A 136 9.20 4.73 1.79
N GLY A 137 8.34 4.26 0.89
CA GLY A 137 8.28 4.73 -0.50
C GLY A 137 9.34 4.17 -1.43
N MET A 138 10.17 3.23 -0.98
CA MET A 138 11.11 2.51 -1.84
C MET A 138 10.49 1.25 -2.48
N ASN A 139 9.15 1.20 -2.59
CA ASN A 139 8.43 0.16 -3.30
C ASN A 139 8.60 0.29 -4.82
N ASP A 140 8.83 -0.86 -5.47
CA ASP A 140 9.07 -0.94 -6.92
C ASP A 140 7.78 -1.09 -7.74
N ILE A 141 6.70 -1.55 -7.09
CA ILE A 141 5.41 -1.85 -7.71
C ILE A 141 4.27 -1.09 -7.03
N GLY A 142 3.12 -1.00 -7.71
CA GLY A 142 1.92 -0.29 -7.24
C GLY A 142 1.14 -0.98 -6.10
N MET A 143 1.78 -1.93 -5.41
CA MET A 143 1.19 -2.71 -4.32
C MET A 143 2.23 -2.92 -3.23
N VAL A 144 1.79 -2.81 -1.97
CA VAL A 144 2.61 -3.01 -0.78
C VAL A 144 1.86 -3.88 0.23
N CYS A 145 2.60 -4.62 1.05
CA CYS A 145 2.00 -5.42 2.11
C CYS A 145 2.87 -5.46 3.37
N TRP A 146 2.20 -5.64 4.50
CA TRP A 146 2.84 -5.71 5.81
C TRP A 146 2.25 -6.83 6.64
N ARG A 147 3.14 -7.53 7.34
CA ARG A 147 2.76 -8.30 8.52
C ARG A 147 2.68 -7.33 9.69
N VAL A 148 1.46 -7.08 10.16
CA VAL A 148 1.19 -6.13 11.23
C VAL A 148 0.87 -6.88 12.51
N LYS A 149 1.45 -6.44 13.63
CA LYS A 149 1.11 -6.87 14.99
C LYS A 149 0.57 -5.67 15.77
N MET A 150 -0.67 -5.79 16.25
CA MET A 150 -1.36 -4.76 17.02
C MET A 150 -1.59 -5.25 18.43
N TYR A 151 -1.30 -4.44 19.44
CA TYR A 151 -1.55 -4.76 20.84
C TYR A 151 -2.87 -4.10 21.23
N THR A 152 -3.98 -4.81 21.11
CA THR A 152 -5.33 -4.28 21.39
C THR A 152 -5.77 -4.63 22.81
N PRO A 153 -6.77 -3.93 23.39
CA PRO A 153 -7.29 -4.25 24.72
C PRO A 153 -7.75 -5.71 24.88
N GLU A 154 -8.34 -6.29 23.85
CA GLU A 154 -8.82 -7.69 23.85
C GLU A 154 -7.67 -8.70 23.68
N PHE A 155 -6.56 -8.29 23.07
CA PHE A 155 -5.37 -9.10 22.87
C PHE A 155 -4.10 -8.33 23.27
N PRO A 156 -3.86 -8.08 24.58
CA PRO A 156 -2.74 -7.26 25.03
C PRO A 156 -1.36 -7.86 24.73
N LYS A 157 -1.29 -9.16 24.43
CA LYS A 157 -0.05 -9.84 23.98
C LYS A 157 0.22 -9.67 22.48
N GLY A 158 -0.71 -9.03 21.77
CA GLY A 158 -0.66 -8.78 20.34
C GLY A 158 -1.53 -9.74 19.53
N ARG A 159 -2.14 -9.21 18.48
CA ARG A 159 -2.82 -9.94 17.42
C ARG A 159 -2.21 -9.55 16.08
N ARG A 160 -2.19 -10.47 15.12
CA ARG A 160 -1.58 -10.28 13.80
C ARG A 160 -2.62 -10.15 12.70
N ILE A 161 -2.33 -9.31 11.71
CA ILE A 161 -3.05 -9.24 10.44
C ILE A 161 -2.06 -9.18 9.27
N MET A 162 -2.52 -9.58 8.09
CA MET A 162 -1.86 -9.24 6.84
C MET A 162 -2.55 -7.99 6.28
N LEU A 163 -1.81 -6.89 6.14
CA LEU A 163 -2.30 -5.66 5.53
C LEU A 163 -1.76 -5.55 4.11
N ILE A 164 -2.63 -5.32 3.13
CA ILE A 164 -2.27 -5.13 1.72
C ILE A 164 -2.88 -3.81 1.25
N ALA A 165 -2.15 -3.02 0.48
CA ALA A 165 -2.66 -1.74 -0.02
C ALA A 165 -2.06 -1.38 -1.38
N ASN A 166 -2.87 -0.76 -2.25
CA ASN A 166 -2.36 -0.17 -3.48
C ASN A 166 -1.61 1.13 -3.18
N ASP A 167 -0.51 1.35 -3.90
CA ASP A 167 0.14 2.64 -3.98
C ASP A 167 -0.38 3.41 -5.20
N VAL A 168 -1.36 4.30 -4.99
CA VAL A 168 -1.92 5.14 -6.06
C VAL A 168 -0.87 6.08 -6.69
N THR A 169 0.24 6.35 -5.99
CA THR A 169 1.30 7.22 -6.51
C THR A 169 2.15 6.51 -7.56
N THR A 170 2.09 5.18 -7.60
CA THR A 170 2.80 4.31 -8.55
C THR A 170 1.80 3.75 -9.57
N GLN A 171 1.92 4.19 -10.84
CA GLN A 171 1.04 3.75 -11.94
C GLN A 171 -0.47 3.79 -11.60
N MET A 172 -0.90 4.81 -10.86
CA MET A 172 -2.29 5.04 -10.42
C MET A 172 -2.87 3.88 -9.60
N GLY A 173 -2.02 3.05 -8.98
CA GLY A 173 -2.44 1.88 -8.22
C GLY A 173 -3.02 0.77 -9.09
N THR A 174 -2.74 0.76 -10.41
CA THR A 174 -3.22 -0.29 -11.32
C THR A 174 -2.63 -1.66 -11.01
N PHE A 175 -3.42 -2.70 -11.24
CA PHE A 175 -2.99 -4.09 -11.11
C PHE A 175 -2.27 -4.56 -12.37
N GLY A 176 -0.96 -4.77 -12.26
CA GLY A 176 -0.18 -5.55 -13.22
C GLY A 176 0.15 -6.93 -12.66
N VAL A 177 0.78 -7.76 -13.50
CA VAL A 177 1.19 -9.13 -13.16
C VAL A 177 1.95 -9.23 -11.82
N THR A 178 2.85 -8.28 -11.54
CA THR A 178 3.66 -8.31 -10.30
C THR A 178 2.85 -7.88 -9.08
N GLU A 179 1.96 -6.89 -9.22
CA GLU A 179 1.04 -6.48 -8.16
C GLU A 179 0.06 -7.60 -7.79
N ASP A 180 -0.48 -8.29 -8.81
CA ASP A 180 -1.34 -9.47 -8.63
C ASP A 180 -0.60 -10.57 -7.87
N LEU A 181 0.65 -10.85 -8.26
CA LEU A 181 1.48 -11.85 -7.59
C LEU A 181 1.73 -11.49 -6.12
N LEU A 182 2.03 -10.23 -5.81
CA LEU A 182 2.22 -9.80 -4.41
C LEU A 182 0.92 -9.99 -3.61
N PHE A 183 -0.22 -9.58 -4.19
CA PHE A 183 -1.52 -9.74 -3.57
C PHE A 183 -1.86 -11.21 -3.31
N GLN A 184 -1.57 -12.10 -4.27
CA GLN A 184 -1.75 -13.53 -4.14
C GLN A 184 -0.88 -14.10 -3.01
N ARG A 185 0.45 -13.86 -3.03
CA ARG A 185 1.37 -14.42 -2.04
C ARG A 185 1.08 -13.91 -0.63
N ALA A 186 0.74 -12.63 -0.46
CA ALA A 186 0.31 -12.09 0.83
C ALA A 186 -1.00 -12.72 1.32
N SER A 187 -1.93 -13.00 0.41
CA SER A 187 -3.19 -13.69 0.72
C SER A 187 -2.97 -15.16 1.12
N GLU A 188 -2.07 -15.87 0.43
CA GLU A 188 -1.65 -17.23 0.77
C GLU A 188 -1.02 -17.27 2.16
N TYR A 189 -0.09 -16.37 2.44
CA TYR A 189 0.54 -16.23 3.75
C TYR A 189 -0.52 -16.04 4.85
N ALA A 190 -1.49 -15.15 4.63
CA ALA A 190 -2.54 -14.88 5.61
C ALA A 190 -3.38 -16.13 5.93
N ARG A 191 -3.73 -16.93 4.89
CA ARG A 191 -4.46 -18.19 5.04
C ARG A 191 -3.65 -19.24 5.79
N GLU A 192 -2.38 -19.42 5.42
CA GLU A 192 -1.48 -20.40 6.04
C GLU A 192 -1.30 -20.12 7.54
N HIS A 193 -1.21 -18.85 7.92
CA HIS A 193 -1.02 -18.43 9.31
C HIS A 193 -2.33 -18.24 10.09
N GLY A 194 -3.49 -18.41 9.44
CA GLY A 194 -4.80 -18.19 10.06
C GLY A 194 -5.03 -16.76 10.57
N ILE A 195 -4.43 -15.76 9.92
CA ILE A 195 -4.54 -14.34 10.32
C ILE A 195 -5.51 -13.59 9.38
N PRO A 196 -6.26 -12.59 9.88
CA PRO A 196 -7.10 -11.76 9.03
C PRO A 196 -6.30 -11.03 7.96
N ARG A 197 -6.86 -10.96 6.74
CA ARG A 197 -6.32 -10.17 5.64
C ARG A 197 -7.17 -8.91 5.47
N VAL A 198 -6.54 -7.74 5.61
CA VAL A 198 -7.16 -6.44 5.37
C VAL A 198 -6.58 -5.85 4.09
N TYR A 199 -7.46 -5.36 3.21
CA TYR A 199 -7.06 -4.77 1.94
C TYR A 199 -7.59 -3.34 1.84
N ILE A 200 -6.67 -2.40 1.58
CA ILE A 200 -6.98 -0.99 1.32
C ILE A 200 -6.98 -0.76 -0.19
N ALA A 201 -8.18 -0.64 -0.75
CA ALA A 201 -8.39 -0.50 -2.18
C ALA A 201 -8.30 0.98 -2.61
N VAL A 202 -7.19 1.35 -3.25
CA VAL A 202 -7.02 2.66 -3.91
C VAL A 202 -6.42 2.42 -5.29
N ASN A 203 -7.25 1.97 -6.22
CA ASN A 203 -6.82 1.54 -7.55
C ASN A 203 -7.80 1.99 -8.65
N SER A 204 -7.37 1.82 -9.90
CA SER A 204 -8.17 2.04 -11.11
C SER A 204 -8.40 0.75 -11.92
N GLY A 205 -8.25 -0.42 -11.29
CA GLY A 205 -8.41 -1.73 -11.92
C GLY A 205 -7.15 -2.27 -12.61
N ALA A 206 -7.35 -3.18 -13.56
CA ALA A 206 -6.27 -3.80 -14.33
C ALA A 206 -5.49 -2.76 -15.13
N ARG A 207 -4.17 -2.91 -15.17
CA ARG A 207 -3.30 -2.05 -15.96
C ARG A 207 -3.62 -2.21 -17.44
N MET A 208 -3.88 -1.08 -18.10
CA MET A 208 -4.00 -1.01 -19.55
C MET A 208 -2.76 -0.31 -20.10
N GLY A 209 -2.15 -0.90 -21.12
CA GLY A 209 -1.00 -0.32 -21.79
C GLY A 209 -1.12 -0.42 -23.30
N LEU A 210 -0.39 0.46 -24.00
CA LEU A 210 -0.21 0.40 -25.45
C LEU A 210 1.27 0.16 -25.76
N ALA A 211 1.54 -0.59 -26.82
CA ALA A 211 2.89 -0.85 -27.32
C ALA A 211 3.45 0.42 -27.99
N ALA A 212 4.10 1.28 -27.21
CA ALA A 212 4.56 2.59 -27.67
C ALA A 212 5.60 2.51 -28.80
N GLU A 213 6.40 1.44 -28.82
CA GLU A 213 7.33 1.11 -29.90
C GLU A 213 6.61 0.83 -31.22
N VAL A 214 5.48 0.13 -31.18
CA VAL A 214 4.65 -0.14 -32.37
C VAL A 214 3.96 1.14 -32.82
N MET A 215 3.42 1.93 -31.86
CA MET A 215 2.78 3.21 -32.15
C MET A 215 3.68 4.20 -32.90
N ARG A 216 4.99 4.17 -32.66
CA ARG A 216 5.95 5.04 -33.33
C ARG A 216 6.32 4.60 -34.75
N ALA A 217 6.05 3.35 -35.11
CA ALA A 217 6.55 2.74 -36.33
C ALA A 217 5.46 2.42 -37.36
N PHE A 218 4.23 2.12 -36.92
CA PHE A 218 3.19 1.71 -37.87
C PHE A 218 2.82 2.82 -38.86
N LYS A 219 2.55 2.41 -40.08
CA LYS A 219 1.98 3.21 -41.16
C LYS A 219 0.57 2.73 -41.47
N ILE A 220 -0.19 3.57 -42.15
CA ILE A 220 -1.59 3.32 -42.50
C ILE A 220 -1.69 3.24 -44.02
N GLU A 221 -2.20 2.12 -44.53
CA GLU A 221 -2.58 2.04 -45.94
C GLU A 221 -4.02 2.56 -46.07
N TRP A 222 -4.16 3.76 -46.62
CA TRP A 222 -5.46 4.41 -46.77
C TRP A 222 -6.25 3.80 -47.93
N VAL A 223 -7.59 3.87 -47.85
CA VAL A 223 -8.42 3.58 -49.03
C VAL A 223 -8.14 4.59 -50.14
N ASP A 224 -7.92 5.84 -49.73
CA ASP A 224 -7.62 7.01 -50.55
C ASP A 224 -6.68 7.95 -49.76
N PRO A 225 -5.37 8.02 -50.10
CA PRO A 225 -4.40 8.83 -49.35
C PRO A 225 -4.74 10.32 -49.29
N GLU A 226 -5.43 10.85 -50.31
CA GLU A 226 -5.86 12.25 -50.38
C GLU A 226 -7.13 12.51 -49.56
N ASN A 227 -7.85 11.45 -49.16
CA ASN A 227 -9.07 11.56 -48.36
C ASN A 227 -9.15 10.48 -47.25
N PRO A 228 -8.39 10.64 -46.14
CA PRO A 228 -8.34 9.67 -45.04
C PRO A 228 -9.69 9.37 -44.38
N ALA A 229 -10.67 10.27 -44.49
CA ALA A 229 -12.02 10.06 -43.94
C ALA A 229 -12.76 8.89 -44.59
N ARG A 230 -12.31 8.42 -45.76
CA ARG A 230 -12.83 7.22 -46.42
C ARG A 230 -12.39 5.92 -45.76
N GLY A 231 -11.57 6.00 -44.72
CA GLY A 231 -11.06 4.87 -43.95
C GLY A 231 -9.75 4.32 -44.50
N PHE A 232 -9.28 3.25 -43.86
CA PHE A 232 -8.02 2.59 -44.16
C PHE A 232 -8.24 1.10 -44.44
N ARG A 233 -7.29 0.47 -45.13
CA ARG A 233 -7.29 -0.96 -45.46
C ARG A 233 -6.62 -1.78 -44.36
N TYR A 234 -5.44 -1.37 -43.94
CA TYR A 234 -4.67 -2.05 -42.90
C TYR A 234 -3.56 -1.16 -42.33
N LEU A 235 -3.01 -1.59 -41.18
CA LEU A 235 -1.78 -1.04 -40.61
C LEU A 235 -0.60 -1.88 -41.09
N TYR A 236 0.51 -1.25 -41.44
CA TYR A 236 1.70 -1.94 -41.92
C TYR A 236 2.99 -1.33 -41.38
N LEU A 237 4.08 -2.06 -41.56
CA LEU A 237 5.44 -1.67 -41.24
C LEU A 237 6.28 -1.70 -42.51
N THR A 238 7.28 -0.82 -42.56
CA THR A 238 8.35 -0.97 -43.55
C THR A 238 9.18 -2.22 -43.23
N GLU A 239 10.01 -2.66 -44.18
CA GLU A 239 10.88 -3.82 -43.95
C GLU A 239 11.88 -3.59 -42.80
N ASP A 240 12.40 -2.37 -42.68
CA ASP A 240 13.31 -1.99 -41.58
C ASP A 240 12.57 -1.96 -40.23
N ASP A 241 11.40 -1.31 -40.16
CA ASP A 241 10.62 -1.24 -38.92
C ASP A 241 10.14 -2.62 -38.45
N TYR A 242 9.74 -3.49 -39.39
CA TYR A 242 9.35 -4.85 -39.07
C TYR A 242 10.51 -5.66 -38.50
N ARG A 243 11.71 -5.54 -39.09
CA ARG A 243 12.91 -6.21 -38.58
C ARG A 243 13.20 -5.79 -37.14
N ASP A 244 13.11 -4.50 -36.84
CA ASP A 244 13.45 -3.96 -35.53
C ASP A 244 12.41 -4.35 -34.47
N LEU A 245 11.13 -4.29 -34.80
CA LEU A 245 10.05 -4.71 -33.89
C LEU A 245 10.01 -6.23 -33.68
N LYS A 246 10.31 -7.02 -34.72
CA LYS A 246 10.42 -8.48 -34.62
C LYS A 246 11.58 -8.92 -33.74
N ALA A 247 12.67 -8.17 -33.67
CA ALA A 247 13.80 -8.47 -32.79
C ALA A 247 13.43 -8.45 -31.29
N THR A 248 12.27 -7.89 -30.96
CA THR A 248 11.72 -7.84 -29.59
C THR A 248 10.38 -8.55 -29.46
N ASP A 249 10.01 -9.36 -30.47
CA ASP A 249 8.72 -10.05 -30.55
C ASP A 249 7.49 -9.14 -30.35
N SER A 250 7.61 -7.85 -30.68
CA SER A 250 6.55 -6.86 -30.41
C SER A 250 5.33 -7.04 -31.32
N VAL A 251 5.49 -7.67 -32.48
CA VAL A 251 4.44 -7.79 -33.51
C VAL A 251 4.51 -9.12 -34.26
N VAL A 252 3.34 -9.57 -34.71
CA VAL A 252 3.19 -10.58 -35.78
C VAL A 252 2.64 -9.87 -37.01
N ALA A 253 3.23 -10.14 -38.18
CA ALA A 253 2.87 -9.48 -39.43
C ALA A 253 3.07 -10.40 -40.63
N GLU A 254 2.30 -10.15 -41.69
CA GLU A 254 2.37 -10.85 -42.97
C GLU A 254 2.96 -9.96 -44.07
N ALA A 255 3.79 -10.52 -44.95
CA ALA A 255 4.36 -9.76 -46.06
C ALA A 255 3.32 -9.55 -47.17
N VAL A 256 3.16 -8.31 -47.61
CA VAL A 256 2.24 -7.92 -48.69
C VAL A 256 2.93 -6.98 -49.68
N THR A 257 2.42 -6.94 -50.91
CA THR A 257 2.91 -6.00 -51.94
C THR A 257 2.11 -4.71 -51.87
N HIS A 258 2.77 -3.63 -51.45
CA HIS A 258 2.27 -2.26 -51.47
C HIS A 258 2.31 -1.68 -52.89
N PRO A 259 1.29 -0.92 -53.32
CA PRO A 259 1.26 -0.30 -54.65
C PRO A 259 2.45 0.62 -54.95
N SER A 260 2.98 1.31 -53.92
CA SER A 260 4.04 2.32 -54.06
C SER A 260 5.34 2.02 -53.29
N GLU A 261 5.28 1.25 -52.21
CA GLU A 261 6.43 1.00 -51.31
C GLU A 261 7.05 -0.39 -51.51
N GLY A 262 6.55 -1.17 -52.48
CA GLY A 262 7.04 -2.52 -52.73
C GLY A 262 6.65 -3.47 -51.61
N ARG A 263 7.60 -4.21 -51.03
CA ARG A 263 7.29 -5.17 -49.97
C ARG A 263 7.10 -4.45 -48.64
N VAL A 264 5.94 -4.66 -48.01
CA VAL A 264 5.64 -4.16 -46.66
C VAL A 264 5.09 -5.28 -45.79
N TYR A 265 5.02 -5.06 -44.48
CA TYR A 265 4.56 -6.07 -43.52
C TYR A 265 3.28 -5.60 -42.84
N LYS A 266 2.14 -6.16 -43.25
CA LYS A 266 0.83 -5.87 -42.66
C LYS A 266 0.74 -6.49 -41.27
N ILE A 267 0.45 -5.68 -40.26
CA ILE A 267 0.35 -6.12 -38.87
C ILE A 267 -0.90 -6.98 -38.69
N THR A 268 -0.74 -8.18 -38.13
CA THR A 268 -1.85 -9.07 -37.76
C THR A 268 -2.11 -9.03 -36.27
N ASP A 269 -1.04 -9.00 -35.46
CA ASP A 269 -1.13 -9.04 -34.00
C ASP A 269 -0.09 -8.09 -33.38
N ILE A 270 -0.49 -7.41 -32.30
CA ILE A 270 0.39 -6.58 -31.48
C ILE A 270 0.54 -7.27 -30.14
N VAL A 271 1.77 -7.67 -29.83
CA VAL A 271 2.13 -8.31 -28.56
C VAL A 271 2.72 -7.27 -27.60
N GLY A 272 3.60 -6.41 -28.13
CA GLY A 272 4.34 -5.40 -27.38
C GLY A 272 5.58 -5.98 -26.67
N LYS A 273 6.61 -5.16 -26.55
CA LYS A 273 7.88 -5.54 -25.90
C LYS A 273 7.75 -5.71 -24.38
N HIS A 274 6.84 -4.94 -23.78
CA HIS A 274 6.68 -4.88 -22.33
C HIS A 274 5.55 -5.82 -21.87
N VAL A 275 5.77 -6.54 -20.77
CA VAL A 275 4.74 -7.35 -20.11
C VAL A 275 3.78 -6.44 -19.35
N GLY A 276 2.49 -6.78 -19.33
CA GLY A 276 1.48 -6.11 -18.53
C GLY A 276 0.75 -5.01 -19.29
N LEU A 277 0.58 -5.18 -20.60
CA LEU A 277 -0.17 -4.28 -21.49
C LEU A 277 -1.63 -4.74 -21.68
N GLY A 278 -1.90 -6.04 -21.59
CA GLY A 278 -3.21 -6.62 -21.96
C GLY A 278 -3.68 -7.81 -21.12
N VAL A 279 -4.00 -8.91 -21.79
CA VAL A 279 -4.71 -10.08 -21.23
C VAL A 279 -3.96 -10.77 -20.08
N GLU A 280 -2.65 -10.61 -20.01
CA GLU A 280 -1.83 -11.08 -18.91
C GLU A 280 -2.23 -10.46 -17.55
N ASN A 281 -2.69 -9.20 -17.53
CA ASN A 281 -3.22 -8.57 -16.32
C ASN A 281 -4.63 -9.08 -15.99
N LEU A 282 -5.42 -9.45 -17.01
CA LEU A 282 -6.74 -10.05 -16.79
C LEU A 282 -6.64 -11.46 -16.21
N CYS A 283 -5.61 -12.21 -16.61
CA CYS A 283 -5.33 -13.54 -16.06
C CYS A 283 -5.02 -13.46 -14.55
N GLY A 284 -4.24 -12.46 -14.12
CA GLY A 284 -3.91 -12.26 -12.71
C GLY A 284 -5.08 -11.73 -11.85
N SER A 285 -6.07 -11.09 -12.47
CA SER A 285 -7.27 -10.59 -11.78
C SER A 285 -8.30 -11.68 -11.42
N GLY A 286 -8.19 -12.87 -12.01
CA GLY A 286 -9.17 -13.97 -11.92
C GLY A 286 -9.07 -14.86 -10.68
#